data_AF-R5CM04-F1
#
_entry.id   AF-R5CM04-F1
#
_cell.length_a   1.000
_cell.length_b   1.000
_cell.length_c   1.000
_cell.angle_alpha   90.00
_cell.angle_beta   90.00
_cell.angle_gamma   90.00
#
_symmetry.space_group_name_H-M   'P 1'
#
loop_
_entity.id
_entity.type
_entity.pdbx_description
1 polymer ?
#
loop_
_entity_poly.entity_id
_entity_poly.type
_entity_poly.pdbx_seq_one_letter_code
_entity_poly.pdbx_strand_id
1 'polypeptide(L)'
;MYDKAAKSLKILSAGVPLGEVKGKDIIPDHALALSTCLDTAAFATAELDYDQALSYLRKEAVALPADTPRGYVIVTYKGVPLGFEKNIGNRANNLYPAEWKIKSPHTPEGLNEVIRKRQTGLPL
;
A
#
# COMPACT_ATOMS: atom_id res chain seq x y z
N MET A 1 10.91 7.65 25.17
CA MET A 1 12.18 7.11 24.62
C MET A 1 12.60 7.90 23.39
N TYR A 2 11.70 8.07 22.41
CA TYR A 2 11.92 8.89 21.21
C TYR A 2 12.38 10.33 21.52
N ASP A 3 11.66 11.08 22.36
CA ASP A 3 11.99 12.50 22.63
C ASP A 3 13.37 12.71 23.26
N LYS A 4 13.86 11.70 24.00
CA LYS A 4 15.22 11.73 24.55
C LYS A 4 16.26 11.51 23.44
N ALA A 5 16.03 10.52 22.57
CA ALA A 5 16.92 10.23 21.45
C ALA A 5 16.98 11.41 20.45
N ALA A 6 15.83 12.03 20.16
CA ALA A 6 15.73 13.14 19.20
C ALA A 6 16.51 14.40 19.62
N LYS A 7 16.78 14.57 20.93
CA LYS A 7 17.57 15.70 21.45
C LYS A 7 19.08 15.53 21.27
N SER A 8 19.57 14.30 21.13
CA SER A 8 21.01 13.99 21.14
C SER A 8 21.50 13.24 19.91
N LEU A 9 20.59 12.78 19.03
CA LEU A 9 20.92 11.98 17.85
C LEU A 9 20.23 12.52 16.61
N LYS A 10 20.91 12.42 15.47
CA LYS A 10 20.28 12.57 14.15
C LYS A 10 19.49 11.30 13.85
N ILE A 11 18.18 11.33 14.09
CA ILE A 11 17.30 10.19 13.82
C ILE A 11 17.15 10.03 12.31
N LEU A 12 17.54 8.87 11.78
CA LEU A 12 17.36 8.51 10.37
C LEU A 12 16.02 7.81 10.12
N SER A 13 15.53 7.04 11.10
CA SER A 13 14.24 6.35 11.06
C SER A 13 13.77 6.05 12.49
N ALA A 14 12.46 6.05 12.72
CA ALA A 14 11.84 5.80 14.02
C ALA A 14 10.57 4.95 13.88
N GLY A 15 10.76 3.65 13.64
CA GLY A 15 9.66 2.71 13.47
C GLY A 15 8.94 2.87 12.13
N VAL A 16 7.70 2.40 12.07
CA VAL A 16 6.84 2.53 10.88
C VAL A 16 6.09 3.86 10.97
N PRO A 17 6.32 4.81 10.05
CA PRO A 17 5.54 6.03 9.99
C PRO A 17 4.07 5.69 9.71
N LEU A 18 3.15 6.34 10.43
CA LEU A 18 1.71 6.17 10.17
C LEU A 18 1.26 6.98 8.97
N GLY A 19 1.85 8.17 8.78
CA GLY A 19 1.47 9.10 7.73
C GLY A 19 1.99 10.51 7.95
N GLU A 20 1.70 11.37 7.00
CA GLU A 20 2.06 12.78 7.00
C GLU A 20 0.81 13.64 7.16
N VAL A 21 0.86 14.65 8.05
CA VAL A 21 -0.22 15.63 8.18
C VAL A 21 -0.12 16.63 7.02
N LYS A 22 -1.15 16.68 6.17
CA LYS A 22 -1.24 17.64 5.06
C LYS A 22 -2.54 18.42 5.15
N GLY A 23 -2.45 19.62 5.72
CA GLY A 23 -3.62 20.45 5.98
C GLY A 23 -4.53 19.79 7.03
N LYS A 24 -5.74 19.41 6.63
CA LYS A 24 -6.71 18.71 7.49
C LYS A 24 -6.70 17.19 7.32
N ASP A 25 -5.97 16.68 6.32
CA ASP A 25 -5.86 15.27 6.04
C ASP A 25 -4.59 14.68 6.67
N ILE A 26 -4.66 13.40 7.03
CA ILE A 26 -3.48 12.58 7.30
C ILE A 26 -3.33 11.65 6.09
N ILE A 27 -2.22 11.75 5.38
CA ILE A 27 -1.90 10.86 4.26
C ILE A 27 -1.17 9.66 4.85
N PRO A 28 -1.71 8.44 4.75
CA PRO A 28 -1.05 7.26 5.31
C PRO A 28 0.27 7.02 4.58
N ASP A 29 1.30 6.64 5.34
CA ASP A 29 2.61 6.35 4.77
C ASP A 29 2.59 4.98 4.06
N HIS A 30 3.31 4.86 2.95
CA HIS A 30 3.41 3.59 2.24
C HIS A 30 4.02 2.47 3.09
N ALA A 31 4.95 2.80 4.00
CA ALA A 31 5.52 1.84 4.94
C ALA A 31 4.47 1.22 5.88
N LEU A 32 3.38 1.93 6.18
CA LEU A 32 2.27 1.39 6.96
C LEU A 32 1.58 0.24 6.22
N ALA A 33 1.33 0.39 4.91
CA ALA A 33 0.73 -0.67 4.10
C ALA A 33 1.60 -1.93 4.01
N LEU A 34 2.92 -1.76 4.03
CA LEU A 34 3.88 -2.86 3.96
C LEU A 34 4.25 -3.45 5.33
N SER A 35 3.69 -2.91 6.41
CA SER A 35 3.98 -3.36 7.77
C SER A 35 3.31 -4.70 8.07
N THR A 36 4.05 -5.62 8.71
CA THR A 36 3.48 -6.87 9.22
C THR A 36 2.52 -6.66 10.40
N CYS A 37 2.55 -5.47 11.02
CA CYS A 37 1.68 -5.11 12.13
C CYS A 37 0.47 -4.27 11.68
N LEU A 38 0.26 -4.14 10.37
CA LEU A 38 -0.90 -3.46 9.82
C LEU A 38 -2.19 -4.18 10.23
N ASP A 39 -3.11 -3.44 10.85
CA ASP A 39 -4.51 -3.87 10.95
C ASP A 39 -5.23 -3.49 9.65
N THR A 40 -5.38 -4.46 8.74
CA THR A 40 -6.07 -4.23 7.47
C THR A 40 -7.55 -3.90 7.64
N ALA A 41 -8.18 -4.26 8.78
CA ALA A 41 -9.59 -3.96 9.03
C ALA A 41 -9.84 -2.47 9.31
N ALA A 42 -8.79 -1.70 9.61
CA ALA A 42 -8.88 -0.25 9.79
C ALA A 42 -9.11 0.52 8.47
N PHE A 43 -8.99 -0.14 7.33
CA PHE A 43 -9.10 0.47 6.00
C PHE A 43 -10.04 -0.34 5.10
N ALA A 44 -10.65 0.34 4.13
CA ALA A 44 -11.25 -0.36 3.00
C ALA A 44 -10.16 -1.07 2.20
N THR A 45 -10.46 -2.26 1.68
CA THR A 45 -9.54 -3.06 0.88
C THR A 45 -10.11 -3.37 -0.49
N ALA A 46 -9.30 -3.31 -1.54
CA ALA A 46 -9.67 -3.72 -2.89
C ALA A 46 -8.64 -4.71 -3.45
N GLU A 47 -9.10 -5.90 -3.84
CA GLU A 47 -8.27 -6.91 -4.48
C GLU A 47 -8.10 -6.58 -5.96
N LEU A 48 -6.85 -6.53 -6.41
CA LEU A 48 -6.47 -6.30 -7.79
C LEU A 48 -6.18 -7.63 -8.49
N ASP A 49 -6.44 -7.68 -9.80
CA ASP A 49 -5.84 -8.70 -10.65
C ASP A 49 -4.35 -8.38 -10.93
N TYR A 50 -3.68 -9.25 -11.69
CA TYR A 50 -2.25 -9.11 -11.97
C TYR A 50 -1.92 -7.85 -12.79
N ASP A 51 -2.76 -7.53 -13.78
CA ASP A 51 -2.53 -6.38 -14.67
C ASP A 51 -2.77 -5.08 -13.92
N GLN A 52 -3.83 -5.02 -13.11
CA GLN A 52 -4.12 -3.92 -12.21
C GLN A 52 -3.01 -3.72 -11.17
N ALA A 53 -2.49 -4.81 -10.59
CA ALA A 53 -1.36 -4.73 -9.66
C ALA A 53 -0.09 -4.18 -10.33
N LEU A 54 0.20 -4.58 -11.57
CA LEU A 54 1.30 -4.01 -12.34
C LEU A 54 1.08 -2.53 -12.65
N SER A 55 -0.12 -2.13 -13.08
CA SER A 55 -0.45 -0.72 -13.26
C SER A 55 -0.31 0.07 -11.97
N TYR A 56 -0.74 -0.49 -10.83
CA TYR A 56 -0.53 0.12 -9.52
C TYR A 56 0.97 0.35 -9.25
N LEU A 57 1.81 -0.68 -9.43
CA LEU A 57 3.25 -0.60 -9.20
C LEU A 57 4.00 0.26 -10.22
N ARG A 58 3.41 0.51 -11.40
CA ARG A 58 3.89 1.49 -12.39
C ARG A 58 3.46 2.93 -12.06
N LYS A 59 2.67 3.12 -11.00
CA LYS A 59 2.05 4.39 -10.61
C LYS A 59 1.04 4.90 -11.64
N GLU A 60 0.37 3.98 -12.32
CA GLU A 60 -0.73 4.26 -13.25
C GLU A 60 -2.06 4.30 -12.50
N ALA A 61 -3.10 4.80 -13.16
CA ALA A 61 -4.45 4.83 -12.59
C ALA A 61 -5.05 3.41 -12.59
N VAL A 62 -5.61 3.00 -11.46
CA VAL A 62 -6.31 1.73 -11.31
C VAL A 62 -7.78 2.02 -11.01
N ALA A 63 -8.68 1.35 -11.74
CA ALA A 63 -10.10 1.42 -11.47
C ALA A 63 -10.43 0.52 -10.28
N LEU A 64 -10.96 1.11 -9.21
CA LEU A 64 -11.46 0.35 -8.06
C LEU A 64 -12.90 -0.11 -8.31
N PRO A 65 -13.36 -1.21 -7.67
CA PRO A 65 -14.76 -1.62 -7.69
C PRO A 65 -15.71 -0.47 -7.35
N ALA A 66 -16.86 -0.40 -8.02
CA ALA A 66 -17.79 0.74 -7.93
C ALA A 66 -18.34 0.99 -6.52
N ASP A 67 -18.41 -0.06 -5.70
CA ASP A 67 -18.86 -0.05 -4.31
C ASP A 67 -17.72 0.26 -3.30
N THR A 68 -16.48 0.47 -3.78
CA THR A 68 -15.35 0.80 -2.91
C THR A 68 -15.61 2.15 -2.21
N PRO A 69 -15.52 2.22 -0.86
CA PRO A 69 -15.69 3.47 -0.13
C PRO A 69 -14.72 4.57 -0.57
N ARG A 70 -15.16 5.82 -0.48
CA ARG A 70 -14.28 6.99 -0.64
C ARG A 70 -13.31 7.08 0.54
N GLY A 71 -12.10 7.56 0.30
CA GLY A 71 -11.04 7.66 1.30
C GLY A 71 -9.79 6.88 0.90
N TYR A 72 -8.96 6.54 1.88
CA TYR A 72 -7.79 5.70 1.65
C TYR A 72 -8.18 4.23 1.63
N VAL A 73 -7.79 3.56 0.54
CA VAL A 73 -8.08 2.16 0.27
C VAL A 73 -6.75 1.42 0.17
N ILE A 74 -6.63 0.28 0.83
CA ILE A 74 -5.49 -0.62 0.65
C ILE A 74 -5.78 -1.49 -0.58
N VAL A 75 -4.89 -1.44 -1.56
CA VAL A 75 -4.94 -2.37 -2.68
C VAL A 75 -4.12 -3.61 -2.37
N THR A 76 -4.67 -4.78 -2.69
CA THR A 76 -4.04 -6.08 -2.44
C THR A 76 -3.89 -6.86 -3.73
N TYR A 77 -2.87 -7.73 -3.79
CA TYR A 77 -2.76 -8.76 -4.82
C TYR A 77 -2.49 -10.11 -4.17
N LYS A 78 -3.32 -11.11 -4.49
CA LYS A 78 -3.40 -12.39 -3.78
C LYS A 78 -3.58 -12.20 -2.27
N GLY A 79 -4.32 -11.16 -1.86
CA GLY A 79 -4.50 -10.77 -0.46
C GLY A 79 -3.21 -10.35 0.27
N VAL A 80 -2.18 -9.93 -0.45
CA VAL A 80 -1.01 -9.25 0.13
C VAL A 80 -1.15 -7.75 -0.15
N PRO A 81 -1.05 -6.88 0.89
CA PRO A 81 -1.06 -5.43 0.70
C PRO A 81 0.06 -4.97 -0.22
N LEU A 82 -0.30 -4.17 -1.23
CA LEU A 82 0.66 -3.51 -2.12
C LEU A 82 0.88 -2.04 -1.74
N GLY A 83 -0.14 -1.38 -1.19
CA GLY A 83 -0.06 0.03 -0.83
C GLY A 83 -1.44 0.70 -0.80
N PHE A 84 -1.44 2.04 -0.83
CA PHE A 84 -2.66 2.85 -0.78
C PHE A 84 -3.05 3.46 -2.13
N GLU A 85 -4.36 3.57 -2.32
CA GLU A 85 -5.07 4.42 -3.29
C GLU A 85 -5.90 5.44 -2.50
N LYS A 86 -6.03 6.69 -3.00
CA LYS A 86 -7.02 7.65 -2.48
C LYS A 86 -8.23 7.68 -3.41
N ASN A 87 -9.29 6.94 -3.05
CA ASN A 87 -10.55 6.94 -3.78
C ASN A 87 -11.34 8.24 -3.54
N ILE A 88 -11.62 8.97 -4.60
CA ILE A 88 -12.43 10.20 -4.55
C ILE A 88 -13.79 10.05 -5.25
N GLY A 89 -14.15 8.83 -5.66
CA GLY A 89 -15.46 8.46 -6.20
C GLY A 89 -15.43 8.16 -7.70
N ASN A 90 -14.98 9.11 -8.53
CA ASN A 90 -14.88 8.90 -9.99
C ASN A 90 -13.53 8.34 -10.44
N ARG A 91 -12.51 8.45 -9.58
CA ARG A 91 -11.16 7.96 -9.78
C ARG A 91 -10.52 7.64 -8.45
N ALA A 92 -9.44 6.88 -8.51
CA ALA A 92 -8.54 6.67 -7.38
C ALA A 92 -7.16 7.27 -7.72
N ASN A 93 -6.54 7.92 -6.74
CA ASN A 93 -5.19 8.45 -6.88
C ASN A 93 -4.20 7.45 -6.29
N ASN A 94 -3.36 6.89 -7.15
CA ASN A 94 -2.32 5.96 -6.76
C ASN A 94 -1.23 6.65 -5.91
N LEU A 95 -1.09 6.22 -4.66
CA LEU A 95 -0.13 6.77 -3.70
C LEU A 95 1.20 6.01 -3.66
N TYR A 96 1.45 5.10 -4.61
CA TYR A 96 2.70 4.35 -4.68
C TYR A 96 3.91 5.30 -4.81
N PRO A 97 5.04 5.07 -4.10
CA PRO A 97 6.22 5.93 -4.19
C PRO A 97 6.73 6.06 -5.63
N ALA A 98 7.01 7.30 -6.07
CA ALA A 98 7.37 7.56 -7.47
C ALA A 98 8.73 6.95 -7.84
N GLU A 99 9.64 6.96 -6.87
CA GLU A 99 11.00 6.44 -6.91
C GLU A 99 11.06 4.91 -6.97
N TRP A 100 9.98 4.21 -6.58
CA TRP A 100 9.91 2.75 -6.58
C TRP A 100 9.16 2.18 -7.79
N LYS A 101 8.60 3.04 -8.64
CA LYS A 101 7.74 2.60 -9.74
C LYS A 101 8.48 1.67 -10.69
N ILE A 102 7.80 0.63 -11.14
CA ILE A 102 8.26 -0.18 -12.25
C ILE A 102 8.37 0.73 -13.47
N LYS A 103 9.56 0.78 -14.09
CA LYS A 103 9.81 1.60 -15.28
C LYS A 103 9.56 0.85 -16.59
N SER A 104 9.58 -0.49 -16.56
CA SER A 104 9.33 -1.31 -17.73
C SER A 104 7.82 -1.36 -18.05
N PRO A 105 7.41 -1.03 -19.29
CA PRO A 105 6.02 -1.19 -19.72
C PRO A 105 5.69 -2.64 -20.10
N HIS A 106 6.69 -3.52 -20.20
CA HIS A 106 6.47 -4.92 -20.57
C HIS A 106 5.78 -5.68 -19.43
N THR A 107 4.68 -6.35 -19.75
CA THR A 107 4.01 -7.32 -18.88
C THR A 107 4.36 -8.72 -19.38
N PRO A 108 5.05 -9.55 -18.59
CA PRO A 108 5.39 -10.92 -18.97
C PRO A 108 4.13 -11.79 -19.08
N GLU A 109 4.06 -12.65 -20.10
CA GLU A 109 3.02 -13.68 -20.19
C GLU A 109 3.37 -14.90 -19.32
N GLY A 110 2.38 -15.44 -18.59
CA GLY A 110 2.48 -16.76 -17.96
C GLY A 110 3.26 -16.86 -16.64
N LEU A 111 3.61 -15.76 -15.97
CA LEU A 111 4.39 -15.75 -14.72
C LEU A 111 3.72 -14.95 -13.58
N ASN A 112 2.41 -15.12 -13.41
CA ASN A 112 1.62 -14.34 -12.45
C ASN A 112 1.65 -14.93 -11.03
N GLU A 113 2.41 -16.00 -10.79
CA GLU A 113 2.58 -16.65 -9.49
C GLU A 113 3.83 -16.19 -8.74
N VAL A 114 3.95 -14.87 -8.55
CA VAL A 114 5.11 -14.26 -7.87
C VAL A 114 5.00 -14.22 -6.34
N ILE A 115 3.79 -14.39 -5.79
CA ILE A 115 3.54 -14.41 -4.34
C ILE A 115 3.21 -15.84 -3.91
N ARG A 116 4.01 -16.38 -2.98
CA ARG A 116 3.73 -17.64 -2.28
C ARG A 116 3.40 -17.34 -0.83
N LYS A 117 2.16 -17.56 -0.41
CA LYS A 117 1.82 -17.54 1.02
C LYS A 117 2.45 -18.76 1.68
N ARG A 118 3.20 -18.56 2.76
CA ARG A 118 3.52 -19.68 3.66
C ARG A 118 2.20 -20.14 4.26
N GLN A 119 1.84 -21.42 4.10
CA GLN A 119 0.77 -22.01 4.90
C GLN A 119 1.19 -21.89 6.37
N THR A 120 0.58 -20.96 7.10
CA THR A 120 0.60 -21.02 8.56
C THR A 120 -0.25 -22.21 8.95
N GLY A 121 0.36 -23.19 9.62
CA GLY A 121 -0.31 -24.41 10.07
C GLY A 121 -1.54 -24.13 10.91
N LEU A 122 -2.44 -25.13 10.93
CA LEU A 122 -3.69 -25.19 11.69
C LEU A 122 -3.60 -24.52 13.08
N PRO A 123 -4.66 -23.82 13.54
CA PRO A 123 -4.78 -23.53 14.96
C PRO A 123 -4.88 -24.85 15.73
N LEU A 124 -4.17 -24.92 16.87
CA LEU A 124 -4.34 -25.96 17.89
C LEU A 124 -5.78 -25.99 18.41
#